data_AF-A0A938SB46-F1
#
_entry.id   AF-A0A938SB46-F1
#
_cell.length_a   1.000
_cell.length_b   1.000
_cell.length_c   1.000
_cell.angle_alpha   90.00
_cell.angle_beta   90.00
_cell.angle_gamma   90.00
#
_symmetry.space_group_name_H-M   'P 1'
#
loop_
_entity.id
_entity.type
_entity.pdbx_description
1 polymer ?
#
loop_
_entity_poly.entity_id
_entity_poly.type
_entity_poly.pdbx_seq_one_letter_code
_entity_poly.pdbx_strand_id
1 'polypeptide(L)'
;MLIYHGVLTSCNGFVYSYSAALLDLDQPWKVLHRAKPYLMSPQMLYECVGDVPNVAFPCAALADAPTGRLTIYYGGADTVTCMAHTQVDEVIEFVKANRM
;
A
#
# COMPACT_ATOMS: atom_id res chain seq x y z
N MET A 1 1.57 11.24 5.36
CA MET A 1 0.91 10.00 4.94
C MET A 1 1.95 8.89 4.95
N LEU A 2 1.65 7.75 5.55
CA LEU A 2 2.50 6.56 5.58
C LEU A 2 1.83 5.45 4.76
N ILE A 3 2.48 4.98 3.69
CA ILE A 3 2.09 3.75 3.00
C ILE A 3 2.84 2.60 3.67
N TYR A 4 2.12 1.54 4.05
CA TYR A 4 2.69 0.42 4.81
C TYR A 4 2.11 -0.90 4.33
N HIS A 5 2.91 -1.98 4.39
CA HIS A 5 2.42 -3.33 4.12
C HIS A 5 1.83 -3.97 5.38
N GLY A 6 0.86 -4.86 5.20
CA GLY A 6 0.28 -5.73 6.21
C GLY A 6 0.31 -7.17 5.72
N VAL A 7 0.41 -8.10 6.66
CA VAL A 7 0.56 -9.53 6.36
C VAL A 7 -0.61 -10.31 6.93
N LEU A 8 -1.27 -11.10 6.08
CA LEU A 8 -2.20 -12.15 6.51
C LEU A 8 -1.48 -13.49 6.44
N THR A 9 -1.63 -14.31 7.48
CA THR A 9 -1.12 -15.69 7.50
C THR A 9 -2.24 -16.65 7.11
N SER A 10 -2.09 -17.33 5.98
CA SER A 10 -2.98 -18.40 5.54
C SER A 10 -2.39 -19.77 5.91
N CYS A 11 -3.12 -20.86 5.63
CA CYS A 11 -2.58 -22.22 5.79
C CYS A 11 -1.39 -22.52 4.86
N ASN A 12 -1.22 -21.74 3.78
CA ASN A 12 -0.19 -21.96 2.75
C ASN A 12 0.88 -20.87 2.72
N GLY A 13 1.01 -20.09 3.81
CA GLY A 13 2.01 -19.04 3.94
C GLY A 13 1.39 -17.64 3.99
N PHE A 14 2.24 -16.64 3.74
CA PHE A 14 1.90 -15.23 3.91
C PHE A 14 1.29 -14.62 2.65
N VAL A 15 0.42 -13.64 2.87
CA VAL A 15 -0.12 -12.76 1.83
C VAL A 15 0.22 -11.32 2.23
N TYR A 16 1.04 -10.66 1.42
CA TYR A 16 1.48 -9.27 1.66
C TYR A 16 0.63 -8.32 0.82
N SER A 17 -0.17 -7.53 1.51
CA SER A 17 -0.97 -6.43 0.95
C SER A 17 -0.45 -5.11 1.50
N TYR A 18 -0.86 -3.97 0.95
CA TYR A 18 -0.52 -2.68 1.54
C TYR A 18 -1.69 -1.71 1.61
N SER A 19 -1.59 -0.79 2.56
CA SER A 19 -2.56 0.27 2.82
C SER A 19 -1.86 1.55 3.24
N ALA A 20 -2.61 2.53 3.74
CA ALA A 20 -2.08 3.80 4.21
C ALA A 20 -2.65 4.24 5.57
N ALA A 21 -1.86 5.06 6.26
CA ALA A 21 -2.21 5.73 7.50
C ALA A 21 -1.87 7.23 7.43
N LEU A 22 -2.65 8.04 8.12
CA LEU A 22 -2.37 9.44 8.36
C LEU A 22 -1.87 9.58 9.80
N LEU A 23 -0.69 10.16 9.94
CA LEU A 23 0.01 10.36 11.19
C LEU A 23 -0.04 11.84 11.54
N ASP A 24 0.07 12.15 12.82
CA ASP A 24 0.24 13.53 13.28
C ASP A 24 1.53 14.13 12.69
N LEU A 25 1.50 15.42 12.35
CA LEU A 25 2.62 16.09 11.68
C LEU A 25 3.81 16.34 12.62
N ASP A 26 3.52 16.66 13.88
CA ASP A 26 4.56 17.01 14.88
C ASP A 26 4.94 15.80 15.73
N GLN A 27 4.00 14.87 15.95
CA GLN A 27 4.16 13.68 16.78
C GLN A 27 3.83 12.41 15.99
N PRO A 28 4.63 12.01 14.99
CA PRO A 28 4.26 11.01 13.99
C PRO A 28 3.99 9.60 14.53
N TRP A 29 4.36 9.29 15.78
CA TRP A 29 3.93 8.05 16.45
C TRP A 29 2.44 8.03 16.79
N LYS A 30 1.75 9.19 16.76
CA LYS A 30 0.30 9.29 16.91
C LYS A 30 -0.38 9.07 15.57
N VAL A 31 -1.13 7.97 15.48
CA VAL A 31 -1.97 7.65 14.32
C VAL A 31 -3.27 8.45 14.40
N LEU A 32 -3.52 9.30 13.41
CA LEU A 32 -4.79 10.05 13.29
C LEU A 32 -5.85 9.22 12.59
N HIS A 33 -5.48 8.56 11.49
CA HIS A 33 -6.34 7.66 10.73
C HIS A 33 -5.55 6.48 10.20
N ARG A 34 -6.16 5.30 10.18
CA ARG A 34 -5.59 4.10 9.58
C ARG A 34 -6.70 3.36 8.86
N ALA A 35 -6.52 3.13 7.56
CA ALA A 35 -7.50 2.39 6.78
C ALA A 35 -7.56 0.93 7.28
N LYS A 36 -8.77 0.45 7.54
CA LYS A 36 -9.06 -0.97 7.80
C LYS A 36 -8.86 -1.85 6.56
N PRO A 37 -9.36 -1.49 5.36
CA PRO A 37 -9.07 -2.23 4.13
C PRO A 37 -7.66 -1.93 3.59
N TYR A 38 -7.15 -2.84 2.76
CA TYR A 38 -5.97 -2.59 1.94
C TYR A 38 -6.29 -1.65 0.77
N LEU A 39 -5.30 -0.88 0.33
CA LEU A 39 -5.34 -0.17 -0.95
C LEU A 39 -5.12 -1.14 -2.10
N MET A 40 -4.22 -2.12 -1.91
CA MET A 40 -3.93 -3.15 -2.89
C MET A 40 -3.55 -4.46 -2.22
N SER A 41 -3.95 -5.56 -2.85
CA SER A 41 -3.57 -6.93 -2.51
C SER A 41 -3.08 -7.64 -3.77
N PRO A 42 -2.29 -8.72 -3.66
CA PRO A 42 -1.91 -9.56 -4.79
C PRO A 42 -3.16 -10.14 -5.46
N GLN A 43 -3.32 -9.92 -6.76
CA GLN A 43 -4.42 -10.42 -7.59
C GLN A 43 -3.96 -10.81 -9.00
N MET A 44 -3.00 -10.07 -9.54
CA MET A 44 -2.46 -10.32 -10.88
C MET A 44 -1.47 -11.47 -10.86
N LEU A 45 -1.30 -12.13 -12.02
CA LEU A 45 -0.42 -13.30 -12.13
C LEU A 45 1.01 -13.02 -11.64
N TYR A 46 1.55 -11.85 -11.96
CA TYR A 46 2.91 -11.43 -11.56
C TYR A 46 3.04 -11.06 -10.07
N GLU A 47 1.93 -10.98 -9.32
CA GLU A 47 1.90 -10.75 -7.87
C GLU A 47 1.64 -12.05 -7.10
N CYS A 48 0.89 -12.96 -7.73
CA CYS A 48 0.50 -14.24 -7.17
C CYS A 48 1.50 -15.36 -7.48
N VAL A 49 2.35 -15.21 -8.51
CA VAL A 49 3.31 -16.22 -8.95
C VAL A 49 4.70 -15.60 -9.13
N GLY A 50 5.69 -16.18 -8.45
CA GLY A 50 7.09 -15.74 -8.45
C GLY A 50 7.88 -16.48 -7.37
N ASP A 51 9.07 -15.97 -7.05
CA ASP A 51 9.97 -16.51 -6.02
C ASP A 51 9.30 -16.56 -4.63
N VAL A 52 8.49 -15.55 -4.30
CA VAL A 52 7.60 -15.57 -3.14
C VAL A 52 6.17 -15.24 -3.58
N PRO A 53 5.28 -16.24 -3.69
CA PRO A 53 3.88 -16.03 -4.10
C PRO A 53 3.11 -15.08 -3.18
N ASN A 54 2.13 -14.38 -3.74
CA ASN A 54 1.18 -13.51 -3.03
C ASN A 54 1.84 -12.32 -2.32
N VAL A 55 2.68 -11.57 -3.05
CA VAL A 55 3.34 -10.37 -2.54
C VAL A 55 3.05 -9.15 -3.41
N ALA A 56 2.55 -8.10 -2.77
CA ALA A 56 2.56 -6.73 -3.27
C ALA A 56 3.22 -5.84 -2.20
N PHE A 57 4.48 -5.44 -2.41
CA PHE A 57 5.30 -4.80 -1.38
C PHE A 57 5.74 -3.38 -1.79
N PRO A 58 5.17 -2.30 -1.24
CA PRO A 58 5.48 -0.94 -1.67
C PRO A 58 6.84 -0.47 -1.15
N CYS A 59 7.66 0.10 -2.03
CA CYS A 59 9.03 0.54 -1.71
C CYS A 59 9.26 2.03 -1.95
N ALA A 60 8.58 2.64 -2.93
CA ALA A 60 8.72 4.06 -3.23
C ALA A 60 7.39 4.66 -3.68
N ALA A 61 7.20 5.95 -3.40
CA ALA A 61 6.06 6.70 -3.88
C ALA A 61 6.50 8.08 -4.38
N LEU A 62 6.21 8.39 -5.63
CA LEU A 62 6.45 9.69 -6.25
C LEU A 62 5.14 10.47 -6.27
N ALA A 63 5.13 11.62 -5.59
CA ALA A 63 3.99 12.53 -5.56
C ALA A 63 4.29 13.79 -6.39
N ASP A 64 3.50 14.03 -7.43
CA ASP A 64 3.59 15.23 -8.26
C ASP A 64 2.69 16.33 -7.66
N ALA A 65 3.28 17.24 -6.89
CA ALA A 65 2.53 18.25 -6.13
C ALA A 65 1.60 19.14 -6.99
N PRO A 66 1.96 19.58 -8.20
CA PRO A 66 1.06 20.35 -9.07
C PRO A 66 -0.21 19.60 -9.51
N THR A 67 -0.16 18.27 -9.69
CA THR A 67 -1.30 17.49 -10.21
C THR A 67 -1.95 16.57 -9.20
N GLY A 68 -1.31 16.36 -8.05
CA GLY A 68 -1.73 15.39 -7.04
C GLY A 68 -1.47 13.93 -7.43
N ARG A 69 -0.81 13.67 -8.57
CA ARG A 69 -0.55 12.30 -9.04
C ARG A 69 0.41 11.57 -8.13
N LEU A 70 0.04 10.35 -7.75
CA LEU A 70 0.83 9.45 -6.94
C LEU A 70 1.16 8.19 -7.75
N THR A 71 2.46 7.92 -7.92
CA THR A 71 2.97 6.66 -8.49
C THR A 71 3.66 5.87 -7.40
N ILE A 72 3.19 4.65 -7.12
CA ILE A 72 3.74 3.74 -6.12
C ILE A 72 4.50 2.63 -6.84
N TYR A 73 5.80 2.50 -6.54
CA TYR A 73 6.61 1.36 -6.94
C TYR A 73 6.52 0.28 -5.89
N TYR A 74 6.18 -0.94 -6.31
CA TYR A 74 6.06 -2.09 -5.42
C TYR A 74 6.68 -3.34 -6.04
N GLY A 75 7.17 -4.23 -5.20
CA GLY A 75 7.61 -5.57 -5.61
C GLY A 75 6.40 -6.50 -5.80
N GLY A 76 6.35 -7.19 -6.94
CA GLY A 76 5.40 -8.25 -7.24
C GLY A 76 6.05 -9.62 -7.07
N ALA A 77 5.50 -10.45 -6.19
CA ALA A 77 5.94 -11.82 -5.92
C ALA A 77 7.45 -12.00 -5.64
N ASP A 78 8.10 -11.00 -5.04
CA ASP A 78 9.56 -10.90 -4.87
C ASP A 78 10.38 -11.13 -6.16
N THR A 79 9.77 -10.87 -7.32
CA THR A 79 10.33 -11.24 -8.64
C THR A 79 10.44 -10.06 -9.59
N VAL A 80 9.46 -9.16 -9.56
CA VAL A 80 9.38 -8.01 -10.49
C VAL A 80 9.13 -6.71 -9.75
N THR A 81 9.52 -5.59 -10.37
CA THR A 81 9.13 -4.24 -9.93
C THR A 81 7.95 -3.77 -10.76
N CYS A 82 6.89 -3.35 -10.07
CA CYS A 82 5.63 -2.91 -10.65
C CYS A 82 5.33 -1.46 -10.26
N MET A 83 4.34 -0.86 -10.94
CA MET A 83 3.84 0.48 -10.64
C MET A 83 2.32 0.47 -10.50
N ALA A 84 1.82 1.21 -9.51
CA ALA A 84 0.41 1.55 -9.35
C ALA A 84 0.24 3.07 -9.35
N HIS A 85 -0.88 3.56 -9.88
CA HIS A 85 -1.18 4.99 -9.98
C HIS A 85 -2.49 5.34 -9.28
N THR A 86 -2.50 6.49 -8.62
CA THR A 86 -3.69 7.08 -7.96
C THR A 86 -3.46 8.58 -7.75
N GLN A 87 -4.38 9.27 -7.07
CA GLN A 87 -4.25 10.65 -6.64
C GLN A 87 -4.04 10.70 -5.12
N VAL A 88 -3.18 11.60 -4.63
CA VAL A 88 -2.90 11.75 -3.20
C VAL A 88 -4.18 12.02 -2.39
N ASP A 89 -5.06 12.89 -2.90
CA ASP A 89 -6.30 13.26 -2.21
C ASP A 89 -7.29 12.08 -2.14
N GLU A 90 -7.36 11.24 -3.18
CA GLU A 90 -8.19 10.02 -3.17
C GLU A 90 -7.72 9.04 -2.08
N VAL A 91 -6.40 8.89 -1.90
CA VAL A 91 -5.86 8.04 -0.83
C VAL A 91 -6.15 8.62 0.55
N ILE A 92 -6.00 9.94 0.72
CA ILE A 92 -6.31 10.62 1.99
C ILE A 92 -7.79 10.42 2.36
N GLU A 93 -8.69 10.64 1.40
CA GLU A 93 -10.13 10.49 1.61
C GLU A 93 -10.53 9.03 1.85
N PHE A 94 -9.93 8.09 1.10
CA PHE A 94 -10.11 6.66 1.36
C PHE A 94 -9.72 6.27 2.80
N VAL A 95 -8.58 6.77 3.30
CA VAL A 95 -8.09 6.46 4.65
C VAL A 95 -8.99 7.06 5.73
N LYS A 96 -9.49 8.28 5.54
CA LYS A 96 -10.42 8.92 6.48
C LYS A 96 -11.79 8.22 6.51
N ALA A 97 -12.30 7.81 5.34
CA ALA A 97 -13.60 7.18 5.19
C ALA A 97 -13.63 5.74 5.73
N ASN A 98 -12.51 5.01 5.66
CA ASN A 98 -12.42 3.60 6.04
C ASN A 98 -11.61 3.37 7.32
N ARG A 99 -11.71 4.28 8.28
CA ARG A 99 -10.95 4.19 9.54
C ARG A 99 -11.36 2.97 10.37
N MET A 100 -10.38 2.36 11.03
CA MET A 100 -10.60 1.40 12.11
C MET A 100 -11.12 2.08 13.38
#